data_AF-L8I7I3-F1
#
_entry.id   AF-L8I7I3-F1
#
_cell.length_a   1.000
_cell.length_b   1.000
_cell.length_c   1.000
_cell.angle_alpha   90.00
_cell.angle_beta   90.00
_cell.angle_gamma   90.00
#
_symmetry.space_group_name_H-M   'P 1'
#
loop_
_entity.id
_entity.type
_entity.pdbx_description
1 polymer ?
#
loop_
_entity_poly.entity_id
_entity_poly.type
_entity_poly.pdbx_seq_one_letter_code
_entity_poly.pdbx_strand_id
1 'polypeptide(L)'
;FSQQPMDATQVEQLLGKLTPALGHLDQELLAARPFLASGQVSLEDLMAFTELMQPSPVGCNLFRDWPQLAAWWARVEAALGPELVQKAHRHVLQSQDPQEAQWDPQMAQKLAQLVKEQLR
;
A
#
# COMPACT_ATOMS: atom_id res chain seq x y z
N PHE A 1 11.70 11.17 9.57
CA PHE A 1 12.18 10.29 8.49
C PHE A 1 13.59 10.73 8.14
N SER A 2 14.59 9.84 8.19
CA SER A 2 15.91 10.17 7.70
C SER A 2 15.79 10.47 6.22
N GLN A 3 16.29 11.60 5.75
CA GLN A 3 16.43 11.94 4.32
C GLN A 3 17.44 11.02 3.60
N GLN A 4 17.72 9.84 4.16
CA GLN A 4 18.57 8.82 3.58
C GLN A 4 17.69 7.79 2.87
N PRO A 5 18.00 7.44 1.61
CA PRO A 5 17.31 6.36 0.92
C PRO A 5 17.39 5.09 1.76
N MET A 6 16.28 4.36 1.87
CA MET A 6 16.29 3.06 2.50
C MET A 6 17.22 2.12 1.71
N ASP A 7 18.00 1.31 2.42
CA ASP A 7 18.84 0.29 1.79
C ASP A 7 17.96 -0.78 1.13
N ALA A 8 18.37 -1.27 -0.03
CA ALA A 8 17.64 -2.27 -0.82
C ALA A 8 17.38 -3.54 0.00
N THR A 9 18.35 -3.96 0.82
CA THR A 9 18.23 -5.11 1.72
C THR A 9 17.09 -4.93 2.73
N GLN A 10 16.89 -3.71 3.25
CA GLN A 10 15.81 -3.43 4.22
C GLN A 10 14.44 -3.45 3.53
N VAL A 11 14.36 -2.93 2.31
CA VAL A 11 13.13 -2.98 1.51
C VAL A 11 12.76 -4.44 1.23
N GLU A 12 13.70 -5.28 0.79
CA GLU A 12 13.48 -6.71 0.57
C GLU A 12 13.02 -7.44 1.83
N GLN A 13 13.64 -7.17 2.99
CA GLN A 13 13.24 -7.77 4.26
C GLN A 13 11.81 -7.39 4.67
N LEU A 14 11.42 -6.13 4.46
CA LEU A 14 10.07 -5.65 4.78
C LEU A 14 9.03 -6.25 3.82
N LEU A 15 9.36 -6.34 2.52
CA LEU A 15 8.53 -7.03 1.54
C LEU A 15 8.37 -8.51 1.90
N GLY A 16 9.45 -9.18 2.32
CA GLY A 16 9.41 -10.57 2.78
C GLY A 16 8.48 -10.80 3.97
N LYS A 17 8.27 -9.79 4.83
CA LYS A 17 7.28 -9.85 5.92
C LYS A 17 5.84 -9.67 5.43
N LEU A 18 5.64 -8.98 4.31
CA LEU A 18 4.33 -8.77 3.69
C LEU A 18 3.90 -9.99 2.85
N THR A 19 4.86 -10.70 2.24
CA THR A 19 4.63 -11.86 1.35
C THR A 19 3.64 -12.90 1.90
N PRO A 20 3.72 -13.36 3.17
CA PRO A 20 2.76 -14.34 3.69
C PRO A 20 1.32 -13.82 3.71
N ALA A 21 1.13 -12.54 4.03
CA ALA A 21 -0.20 -11.92 4.03
C ALA A 21 -0.78 -11.80 2.61
N LEU A 22 0.06 -11.45 1.63
CA LEU A 22 -0.34 -11.43 0.22
C LEU A 22 -0.72 -12.82 -0.27
N GLY A 23 0.06 -13.85 0.08
CA GLY A 23 -0.24 -15.23 -0.25
C GLY A 23 -1.58 -15.70 0.32
N HIS A 24 -1.86 -15.38 1.60
CA HIS A 24 -3.14 -15.72 2.22
C HIS A 24 -4.32 -14.98 1.57
N LEU A 25 -4.16 -13.68 1.26
CA LEU A 25 -5.18 -12.90 0.55
C LEU A 25 -5.48 -13.51 -0.82
N ASP A 26 -4.44 -13.84 -1.60
CA ASP A 26 -4.58 -14.35 -2.97
C ASP A 26 -5.16 -15.77 -3.01
N GLN A 27 -4.56 -16.69 -2.25
CA GLN A 27 -4.79 -18.13 -2.40
C GLN A 27 -5.95 -18.66 -1.56
N GLU A 28 -6.31 -17.98 -0.46
CA GLU A 28 -7.39 -18.43 0.42
C GLU A 28 -8.62 -17.53 0.30
N LEU A 29 -8.46 -16.23 0.54
CA LEU A 29 -9.61 -15.32 0.59
C LEU A 29 -10.14 -14.99 -0.81
N LEU A 30 -9.29 -14.50 -1.72
CA LEU A 30 -9.68 -14.04 -3.04
C LEU A 30 -9.80 -15.17 -4.08
N ALA A 31 -9.31 -16.37 -3.75
CA ALA A 31 -9.64 -17.58 -4.48
C ALA A 31 -11.10 -18.01 -4.27
N ALA A 32 -11.65 -17.78 -3.07
CA ALA A 32 -13.00 -18.21 -2.71
C ALA A 32 -14.10 -17.20 -3.08
N ARG A 33 -13.76 -15.90 -3.18
CA ARG A 33 -14.73 -14.81 -3.37
C ARG A 33 -14.13 -13.60 -4.10
N PRO A 34 -14.95 -12.79 -4.78
CA PRO A 34 -14.46 -11.66 -5.57
C PRO A 34 -13.96 -10.47 -4.74
N PHE A 35 -14.42 -10.33 -3.48
CA PHE A 35 -14.09 -9.27 -2.52
C PHE A 35 -13.80 -9.87 -1.13
N LEU A 36 -13.20 -9.12 -0.22
CA LEU A 36 -12.68 -9.65 1.04
C LEU A 36 -13.75 -10.17 2.00
N ALA A 37 -14.85 -9.42 2.17
CA ALA A 37 -15.92 -9.80 3.08
C ALA A 37 -17.08 -10.53 2.37
N SER A 38 -17.45 -10.10 1.16
CA SER A 38 -18.72 -10.49 0.52
C SER A 38 -18.64 -10.63 -1.00
N GLY A 39 -19.78 -10.75 -1.68
CA GLY A 39 -19.89 -10.70 -3.14
C GLY A 39 -19.83 -9.27 -3.73
N GLN A 40 -19.79 -8.24 -2.88
CA GLN A 40 -19.73 -6.83 -3.26
C GLN A 40 -18.60 -6.12 -2.50
N VAL A 41 -18.19 -4.95 -3.00
CA VAL A 41 -17.20 -4.10 -2.33
C VAL A 41 -17.69 -3.68 -0.93
N SER A 42 -16.77 -3.70 0.02
CA SER A 42 -17.04 -3.47 1.45
C SER A 42 -15.98 -2.57 2.08
N LEU A 43 -16.13 -2.27 3.37
CA LEU A 43 -15.15 -1.44 4.10
C LEU A 43 -13.80 -2.16 4.22
N GLU A 44 -13.82 -3.47 4.36
CA GLU A 44 -12.66 -4.34 4.40
C GLU A 44 -11.84 -4.21 3.11
N ASP A 45 -12.52 -4.16 1.96
CA ASP A 45 -11.86 -3.93 0.66
C ASP A 45 -11.23 -2.53 0.59
N LEU A 46 -11.94 -1.51 1.07
CA LEU A 46 -11.44 -0.14 1.05
C LEU A 46 -10.18 0.02 1.91
N MET A 47 -10.19 -0.55 3.13
CA MET A 47 -9.02 -0.54 4.01
C MET A 47 -7.84 -1.20 3.31
N ALA A 48 -7.98 -2.47 2.94
CA ALA A 48 -6.91 -3.24 2.31
C ALA A 48 -6.37 -2.58 1.03
N PHE A 49 -7.25 -1.97 0.23
CA PHE A 49 -6.86 -1.25 -0.98
C PHE A 49 -5.99 -0.03 -0.65
N THR A 50 -6.36 0.77 0.35
CA THR A 50 -5.56 1.92 0.77
C THR A 50 -4.24 1.54 1.42
N GLU A 51 -4.19 0.43 2.17
CA GLU A 51 -2.94 -0.07 2.76
C GLU A 51 -1.96 -0.57 1.69
N LEU A 52 -2.45 -1.30 0.69
CA LEU A 52 -1.64 -1.80 -0.42
C LEU A 52 -1.25 -0.71 -1.43
N MET A 53 -1.96 0.43 -1.45
CA MET A 53 -1.55 1.61 -2.22
C MET A 53 -0.30 2.31 -1.69
N GLN A 54 -0.01 2.22 -0.39
CA GLN A 54 1.15 2.90 0.21
C GLN A 54 2.51 2.39 -0.29
N PRO A 55 2.74 1.06 -0.43
CA PRO A 55 3.99 0.53 -0.99
C PRO A 55 4.08 0.57 -2.53
N SER A 56 2.96 0.77 -3.24
CA SER A 56 2.89 0.80 -4.71
C SER A 56 3.83 1.83 -5.41
N PRO A 57 4.05 3.06 -4.88
CA PRO A 57 4.91 4.07 -5.51
C PRO A 57 6.42 3.74 -5.50
N VAL A 58 6.84 2.73 -4.71
CA VAL A 58 8.26 2.40 -4.49
C VAL A 58 8.83 1.49 -5.60
N GLY A 59 8.14 1.37 -6.75
CA GLY A 59 8.57 0.52 -7.87
C GLY A 59 8.45 -0.98 -7.59
N CYS A 60 7.86 -1.36 -6.46
CA CYS A 60 7.57 -2.74 -6.10
C CYS A 60 6.28 -3.17 -6.82
N ASN A 61 6.39 -4.05 -7.81
CA ASN A 61 5.21 -4.63 -8.44
C ASN A 61 4.63 -5.72 -7.53
N LEU A 62 3.90 -5.30 -6.50
CA LEU A 62 3.33 -6.16 -5.46
C LEU A 62 2.39 -7.22 -6.02
N PHE A 63 1.79 -7.01 -7.18
CA PHE A 63 0.74 -7.87 -7.74
C PHE A 63 1.24 -8.92 -8.72
N ARG A 64 2.53 -8.89 -9.09
CA ARG A 64 3.10 -9.75 -10.16
C ARG A 64 2.83 -11.23 -9.93
N ASP A 65 2.98 -11.68 -8.68
CA ASP A 65 2.93 -13.10 -8.32
C ASP A 65 1.56 -13.53 -7.75
N TRP A 66 0.59 -12.59 -7.67
CA TRP A 66 -0.69 -12.77 -6.99
C TRP A 66 -1.86 -12.41 -7.92
N PRO A 67 -2.27 -13.34 -8.82
CA PRO A 67 -3.26 -13.05 -9.86
C PRO A 67 -4.66 -12.76 -9.31
N GLN A 68 -5.08 -13.40 -8.22
CA GLN A 68 -6.38 -13.15 -7.60
C GLN A 68 -6.39 -11.78 -6.92
N LEU A 69 -5.28 -11.40 -6.29
CA LEU A 69 -5.07 -10.07 -5.72
C LEU A 69 -5.08 -8.99 -6.81
N ALA A 70 -4.40 -9.21 -7.94
CA ALA A 70 -4.42 -8.29 -9.08
C ALA A 70 -5.85 -8.11 -9.63
N ALA A 71 -6.60 -9.20 -9.77
CA ALA A 71 -7.98 -9.16 -10.24
C ALA A 71 -8.91 -8.47 -9.24
N TRP A 72 -8.74 -8.71 -7.94
CA TRP A 72 -9.46 -8.02 -6.87
C TRP A 72 -9.19 -6.53 -6.89
N TRP A 73 -7.94 -6.13 -7.02
CA TRP A 73 -7.53 -4.73 -7.12
C TRP A 73 -8.29 -4.00 -8.23
N ALA A 74 -8.30 -4.57 -9.43
CA ALA A 74 -9.02 -4.01 -10.57
C ALA A 74 -10.53 -3.92 -10.33
N ARG A 75 -11.14 -4.91 -9.65
CA ARG A 75 -12.56 -4.87 -9.28
C ARG A 75 -12.87 -3.76 -8.28
N VAL A 76 -12.02 -3.58 -7.26
CA VAL A 76 -12.18 -2.52 -6.26
C VAL A 76 -12.02 -1.13 -6.91
N GLU A 77 -10.99 -0.94 -7.74
CA GLU A 77 -10.79 0.32 -8.46
C GLU A 77 -11.99 0.66 -9.37
N ALA A 78 -12.52 -0.33 -10.10
CA ALA A 78 -13.70 -0.13 -10.93
C ALA A 78 -14.96 0.22 -10.10
N ALA A 79 -15.12 -0.39 -8.92
CA ALA A 79 -16.25 -0.12 -8.04
C ALA A 79 -16.18 1.28 -7.39
N LEU A 80 -14.97 1.74 -7.05
CA LEU A 80 -14.75 3.07 -6.46
C LEU A 80 -14.78 4.20 -7.51
N GLY A 81 -14.43 3.88 -8.75
CA GLY A 81 -14.26 4.84 -9.84
C GLY A 81 -12.80 5.30 -9.96
N PRO A 82 -12.16 5.12 -11.13
CA PRO A 82 -10.74 5.46 -11.34
C PRO A 82 -10.40 6.92 -11.03
N GLU A 83 -11.31 7.86 -11.32
CA GLU A 83 -11.11 9.29 -11.04
C GLU A 83 -10.98 9.56 -9.53
N LEU A 84 -11.80 8.89 -8.71
CA LEU A 84 -11.74 9.01 -7.26
C LEU A 84 -10.44 8.40 -6.73
N VAL A 85 -10.08 7.20 -7.22
CA VAL A 85 -8.84 6.52 -6.85
C VAL A 85 -7.62 7.38 -7.18
N GLN A 86 -7.56 7.93 -8.39
CA GLN A 86 -6.48 8.82 -8.81
C GLN A 86 -6.43 10.09 -7.95
N LYS A 87 -7.58 10.71 -7.66
CA LYS A 87 -7.64 11.92 -6.83
C LYS A 87 -7.20 11.64 -5.39
N ALA A 88 -7.65 10.54 -4.79
CA ALA A 88 -7.33 10.18 -3.41
C ALA A 88 -5.84 9.83 -3.23
N HIS A 89 -5.25 9.16 -4.22
CA HIS A 89 -3.86 8.71 -4.14
C HIS A 89 -2.86 9.66 -4.81
N ARG A 90 -3.31 10.82 -5.28
CA ARG A 90 -2.48 11.79 -5.97
C ARG A 90 -1.17 12.08 -5.23
N HIS A 91 -1.24 12.42 -3.94
CA HIS A 91 -0.06 12.75 -3.14
C HIS A 91 0.86 11.55 -2.85
N VAL A 92 0.29 10.34 -2.78
CA VAL A 92 1.06 9.10 -2.62
C VAL A 92 1.81 8.77 -3.91
N LEU A 93 1.17 8.95 -5.07
CA LEU A 93 1.74 8.72 -6.40
C LEU A 93 2.69 9.83 -6.87
N GLN A 94 2.50 11.07 -6.41
CA GLN A 94 3.34 12.24 -6.74
C GLN A 94 4.63 12.33 -5.91
N SER A 95 4.80 11.48 -4.90
CA SER A 95 5.93 11.49 -3.94
C SER A 95 7.32 11.28 -4.56
N GLN A 96 7.44 11.22 -5.88
CA GLN A 96 8.72 11.20 -6.60
C GLN A 96 9.25 12.58 -7.00
N ASP A 97 8.52 13.68 -6.74
CA ASP A 97 9.05 15.04 -6.96
C ASP A 97 9.88 15.51 -5.75
N PRO A 98 11.21 15.66 -5.87
CA PRO A 98 12.08 16.03 -4.75
C PRO A 98 11.76 17.41 -4.15
N GLN A 99 11.10 18.31 -4.90
CA GLN A 99 10.69 19.62 -4.39
C GLN A 99 9.43 19.57 -3.50
N GLU A 100 8.51 18.63 -3.74
CA GLU A 100 7.34 18.42 -2.86
C GLU A 100 7.70 17.59 -1.62
N ALA A 101 8.77 16.80 -1.70
CA ALA A 101 9.29 15.97 -0.60
C ALA A 101 10.08 16.73 0.47
N GLN A 102 10.13 18.07 0.42
CA GLN A 102 10.83 18.87 1.42
C GLN A 102 9.99 19.03 2.70
N TRP A 103 9.90 17.95 3.48
CA TRP A 103 9.30 17.98 4.81
C TRP A 103 10.15 18.82 5.74
N ASP A 104 9.52 19.69 6.53
CA ASP A 104 10.19 20.38 7.63
C ASP A 104 10.93 19.34 8.50
N PRO A 105 12.27 19.45 8.67
CA PRO A 105 13.04 18.51 9.46
C PRO A 105 12.50 18.31 10.88
N GLN A 106 11.96 19.36 11.50
CA GLN A 106 11.40 19.28 12.84
C GLN A 106 10.10 18.45 12.87
N MET A 107 9.23 18.64 11.88
CA MET A 107 8.04 17.80 11.68
C MET A 107 8.40 16.34 11.41
N ALA A 108 9.38 16.10 10.53
CA ALA A 108 9.84 14.75 10.20
C ALA A 108 10.45 14.02 11.41
N GLN A 109 11.14 14.74 12.30
CA GLN A 109 11.66 14.21 13.56
C GLN A 109 10.52 13.85 14.52
N LYS A 110 9.53 14.72 14.68
CA LYS A 110 8.38 14.50 15.56
C LYS A 110 7.56 13.29 15.13
N LEU A 111 7.29 13.14 13.83
CA LEU A 111 6.60 11.97 13.29
C LEU A 111 7.40 10.68 13.48
N ALA A 112 8.72 10.72 13.31
CA ALA A 112 9.55 9.55 13.56
C ALA A 112 9.52 9.11 15.03
N GLN A 113 9.43 10.06 15.98
CA GLN A 113 9.26 9.74 17.40
C GLN A 113 7.90 9.12 17.68
N LEU A 114 6.82 9.71 17.15
CA LEU A 114 5.47 9.15 17.28
C LEU A 114 5.37 7.72 16.74
N VAL A 115 5.95 7.46 15.56
CA VAL A 115 5.96 6.10 14.98
C VAL A 115 6.75 5.13 15.86
N LYS A 116 7.89 5.55 16.43
CA LYS A 116 8.67 4.71 17.36
C LYS A 116 7.92 4.40 18.66
N GLU A 117 7.12 5.34 19.15
CA GLU A 117 6.29 5.15 20.35
C GLU A 117 5.11 4.19 20.09
N GLN A 118 4.53 4.23 18.89
CA GLN A 118 3.43 3.34 18.49
C GLN A 118 3.87 1.91 18.13
N LEU A 119 5.16 1.72 17.82
CA LEU A 119 5.74 0.41 17.48
C LEU A 119 6.43 -0.29 18.68
N ARG A 120 6.32 0.28 19.89
CA ARG A 120 6.78 -0.33 21.16
C ARG A 120 5.66 -1.09 21.83
#